data_AF-A0A7C2P7T0-F1
#
_entry.id   AF-A0A7C2P7T0-F1
#
_cell.length_a   1.000
_cell.length_b   1.000
_cell.length_c   1.000
_cell.angle_alpha   90.00
_cell.angle_beta   90.00
_cell.angle_gamma   90.00
#
_symmetry.space_group_name_H-M   'P 1'
#
loop_
_entity.id
_entity.type
_entity.pdbx_description
1 polymer ?
#
loop_
_entity_poly.entity_id
_entity_poly.type
_entity_poly.pdbx_seq_one_letter_code
_entity_poly.pdbx_strand_id
1 'polypeptide(L)'
;MRVLGLFAKHPTPGAVKTRLAHEIGELAAAEFAEASLRDVVDRFADAADARWLGYAPQTPAARQWFGELAGEQYHLWPQPSGDLGQRIESFFAAVNDAYGAVSPSIVLIGS
;
A
#
# COMPACT_ATOMS: atom_id res chain seq x y z
N MET A 1 -14.24 -5.84 -14.39
CA MET A 1 -13.10 -5.08 -13.84
C MET A 1 -12.84 -5.56 -12.43
N ARG A 2 -11.67 -6.15 -12.19
CA ARG A 2 -11.17 -6.57 -10.88
C ARG A 2 -10.07 -5.61 -10.47
N VAL A 3 -10.17 -5.06 -9.26
CA VAL A 3 -9.18 -4.13 -8.70
C VAL A 3 -8.57 -4.74 -7.45
N LEU A 4 -7.24 -4.74 -7.37
CA LEU A 4 -6.50 -5.06 -6.16
C LEU A 4 -5.94 -3.78 -5.54
N GLY A 5 -6.31 -3.49 -4.30
CA GLY A 5 -5.67 -2.48 -3.46
C GLY A 5 -4.67 -3.10 -2.49
N LEU A 6 -3.51 -2.49 -2.34
CA LEU A 6 -2.50 -2.83 -1.34
C LEU A 6 -2.20 -1.61 -0.49
N PHE A 7 -2.53 -1.65 0.80
CA PHE A 7 -2.14 -0.63 1.76
C PHE A 7 -0.79 -0.95 2.39
N ALA A 8 0.12 0.00 2.32
CA ALA A 8 1.48 -0.12 2.81
C ALA A 8 1.91 1.15 3.56
N LYS A 9 2.80 0.95 4.53
CA LYS A 9 3.47 2.05 5.24
C LYS A 9 4.94 2.05 4.87
N HIS A 10 5.52 3.24 4.65
CA HIS A 10 6.93 3.42 4.32
C HIS A 10 7.81 2.72 5.39
N PRO A 11 8.71 1.79 4.99
CA PRO A 11 9.51 1.01 5.94
C PRO A 11 10.60 1.86 6.61
N THR A 12 10.21 2.62 7.64
CA THR A 12 11.14 3.47 8.41
C THR A 12 11.35 2.86 9.80
N PRO A 13 12.61 2.71 10.28
CA PRO A 13 12.90 2.28 11.65
C PRO A 13 12.09 3.08 12.69
N GLY A 14 11.56 2.37 13.68
CA GLY A 14 10.68 2.95 14.72
C GLY A 14 9.25 3.26 14.26
N ALA A 15 8.95 3.19 12.96
CA ALA A 15 7.62 3.53 12.43
C ALA A 15 6.80 2.32 11.95
N VAL A 16 7.44 1.18 11.65
CA VAL A 16 6.78 -0.03 11.16
C VAL A 16 7.11 -1.22 12.05
N LYS A 17 6.16 -2.18 12.11
CA LYS A 17 6.30 -3.43 12.88
C LYS A 17 6.85 -3.21 14.29
N THR A 18 6.42 -2.15 14.98
CA THR A 18 6.97 -1.72 16.28
C THR A 18 6.90 -2.82 17.34
N ARG A 19 5.86 -3.66 17.30
CA ARG A 19 5.76 -4.83 18.17
C ARG A 19 6.89 -5.83 17.95
N LEU A 20 7.24 -6.11 16.68
CA LEU A 20 8.35 -6.98 16.31
C LEU A 20 9.71 -6.32 16.62
N ALA A 21 9.81 -5.00 16.46
CA ALA A 21 11.02 -4.24 16.77
C ALA A 21 11.47 -4.37 18.24
N HIS A 22 10.55 -4.63 19.17
CA HIS A 22 10.91 -4.91 20.57
C HIS A 22 11.76 -6.18 20.73
N GLU A 23 11.67 -7.12 19.80
CA GLU A 23 12.40 -8.39 19.85
C GLU A 23 13.67 -8.36 18.99
N ILE A 24 13.62 -7.74 17.80
CA ILE A 24 14.71 -7.81 16.81
C ILE A 24 15.39 -6.46 16.52
N GLY A 25 14.93 -5.38 17.15
CA GLY A 25 15.40 -4.02 16.89
C GLY A 25 14.68 -3.32 15.74
N GLU A 26 14.68 -1.99 15.77
CA GLU A 26 13.93 -1.14 14.82
C GLU A 26 14.41 -1.27 13.38
N LEU A 27 15.72 -1.44 13.17
CA LEU A 27 16.32 -1.59 11.84
C LEU A 27 15.87 -2.91 11.18
N ALA A 28 16.07 -4.03 11.87
CA ALA A 28 15.68 -5.34 11.35
C ALA A 28 14.16 -5.45 11.13
N ALA A 29 13.35 -4.81 11.97
CA ALA A 29 11.91 -4.76 11.78
C ALA A 29 11.50 -3.94 10.54
N ALA A 30 12.21 -2.86 10.23
CA ALA A 30 11.99 -2.08 9.01
C ALA A 30 12.44 -2.84 7.76
N GLU A 31 13.61 -3.49 7.80
CA GLU A 31 14.09 -4.37 6.71
C GLU A 31 13.12 -5.52 6.44
N PHE A 32 12.59 -6.15 7.49
CA PHE A 32 11.55 -7.18 7.35
C PHE A 32 10.28 -6.65 6.71
N ALA A 33 9.82 -5.46 7.11
CA ALA A 33 8.65 -4.82 6.53
C ALA A 33 8.86 -4.49 5.05
N GLU A 34 10.03 -4.00 4.69
CA GLU A 34 10.42 -3.74 3.29
C GLU A 34 10.43 -5.03 2.47
N ALA A 35 11.13 -6.07 2.93
CA ALA A 35 11.20 -7.35 2.22
C ALA A 35 9.81 -7.96 2.02
N SER A 36 8.99 -7.99 3.08
CA SER A 36 7.62 -8.51 3.01
C SER A 36 6.76 -7.73 2.01
N LEU A 37 6.89 -6.41 1.97
CA LEU A 37 6.14 -5.57 1.04
C LEU A 37 6.60 -5.81 -0.42
N ARG A 38 7.91 -5.90 -0.66
CA ARG A 38 8.46 -6.22 -1.99
C ARG A 38 7.96 -7.57 -2.48
N ASP A 39 7.96 -8.59 -1.62
CA ASP A 39 7.44 -9.92 -1.95
C ASP A 39 5.95 -9.88 -2.32
N VAL A 40 5.13 -9.11 -1.59
CA VAL A 40 3.70 -8.95 -1.90
C VAL A 40 3.49 -8.22 -3.23
N VAL A 41 4.24 -7.14 -3.48
CA VAL A 41 4.16 -6.39 -4.76
C VAL A 41 4.53 -7.30 -5.93
N ASP A 42 5.64 -8.03 -5.84
CA ASP A 42 6.07 -8.96 -6.89
C ASP A 42 5.07 -10.10 -7.09
N ARG A 43 4.59 -10.71 -5.99
CA ARG A 43 3.64 -11.84 -6.03
C ARG A 43 2.34 -11.50 -6.74
N PHE A 44 1.92 -10.24 -6.67
CA PHE A 44 0.67 -9.73 -7.23
C PHE A 44 0.86 -8.80 -8.43
N ALA A 45 2.07 -8.71 -9.00
CA ALA A 45 2.39 -7.84 -10.13
C ALA A 45 1.45 -8.00 -11.34
N ASP A 46 0.96 -9.22 -11.58
CA ASP A 46 0.04 -9.57 -12.67
C ASP A 46 -1.38 -9.90 -12.19
N ALA A 47 -1.69 -9.61 -10.93
CA ALA A 47 -3.01 -9.89 -10.37
C ALA A 47 -4.02 -8.79 -10.73
N ALA A 48 -5.25 -9.20 -11.03
CA ALA A 48 -6.37 -8.31 -11.35
C ALA A 48 -6.15 -7.44 -12.61
N ASP A 49 -7.21 -6.74 -13.03
CA ASP A 49 -7.16 -5.89 -14.21
C ASP A 49 -6.46 -4.54 -13.91
N ALA A 50 -6.58 -4.07 -12.66
CA ALA A 50 -5.92 -2.87 -12.16
C ALA A 50 -5.43 -3.08 -10.73
N ARG A 51 -4.31 -2.45 -10.37
CA ARG A 51 -3.71 -2.54 -9.05
C ARG A 51 -3.39 -1.15 -8.50
N TRP A 52 -3.63 -0.96 -7.22
CA TRP A 52 -3.43 0.31 -6.53
C TRP A 52 -2.53 0.10 -5.31
N LEU A 53 -1.47 0.89 -5.20
CA LEU A 53 -0.56 0.89 -4.07
C LEU A 53 -0.84 2.12 -3.21
N GLY A 54 -1.60 1.90 -2.14
CA GLY A 54 -1.96 2.89 -1.14
C GLY A 54 -0.81 3.10 -0.15
N TYR A 55 -0.16 4.27 -0.15
CA TYR A 55 1.00 4.51 0.71
C TYR A 55 0.74 5.50 1.84
N ALA A 56 1.42 5.29 2.98
CA ALA A 56 1.50 6.24 4.09
C ALA A 56 2.94 6.30 4.65
N PRO A 57 3.41 7.42 5.21
CA PRO A 57 2.76 8.74 5.25
C PRO A 57 2.81 9.45 3.89
N GLN A 58 2.01 10.51 3.72
CA GLN A 58 2.00 11.35 2.52
C GLN A 58 3.17 12.34 2.50
N THR A 59 4.41 11.85 2.43
CA THR A 59 5.61 12.68 2.31
C THR A 59 6.25 12.56 0.93
N PRO A 60 7.06 13.55 0.47
CA PRO A 60 7.79 13.44 -0.78
C PRO A 60 8.72 12.22 -0.85
N ALA A 61 9.42 11.92 0.25
CA ALA A 61 10.30 10.76 0.34
C ALA A 61 9.53 9.43 0.20
N ALA A 62 8.40 9.29 0.90
CA ALA A 62 7.56 8.10 0.77
C ALA A 62 6.98 7.99 -0.65
N ARG A 63 6.52 9.11 -1.23
CA ARG A 63 6.01 9.13 -2.61
C ARG A 63 7.05 8.65 -3.61
N GLN A 64 8.30 9.12 -3.48
CA GLN A 64 9.39 8.70 -4.35
C GLN A 64 9.66 7.20 -4.21
N TRP A 65 9.87 6.73 -2.98
CA TRP A 65 10.18 5.32 -2.69
C TRP A 65 9.09 4.37 -3.19
N PHE A 66 7.82 4.70 -2.94
CA PHE A 66 6.71 3.90 -3.42
C PHE A 66 6.49 4.01 -4.94
N GLY A 67 6.86 5.14 -5.57
CA GLY A 67 6.85 5.27 -7.02
C GLY A 67 7.86 4.33 -7.69
N GLU A 68 9.06 4.22 -7.11
CA GLU A 68 10.08 3.27 -7.55
C GLU A 68 9.62 1.82 -7.35
N LEU A 69 8.98 1.51 -6.23
CA LEU A 69 8.44 0.17 -5.96
C LEU A 69 7.24 -0.19 -6.86
N ALA A 70 6.33 0.75 -7.08
CA ALA A 70 5.12 0.53 -7.90
C ALA A 70 5.45 0.30 -9.38
N GLY A 71 6.49 0.98 -9.88
CA GLY A 71 6.79 1.03 -11.32
C GLY A 71 5.57 1.43 -12.14
N GLU A 72 5.38 0.77 -13.28
CA GLU A 72 4.19 0.94 -14.13
C GLU A 72 3.06 -0.04 -13.76
N GLN A 73 3.30 -0.94 -12.81
CA GLN A 73 2.39 -2.04 -12.48
C GLN A 73 1.25 -1.64 -11.55
N TYR A 74 1.44 -0.59 -10.75
CA TYR A 74 0.48 -0.12 -9.74
C TYR A 74 0.19 1.37 -9.91
N HIS A 75 -1.08 1.74 -9.75
CA HIS A 75 -1.48 3.12 -9.51
C HIS A 75 -1.13 3.54 -8.10
N LEU A 76 -0.27 4.55 -7.98
CA LEU A 76 0.14 5.05 -6.67
C LEU A 76 -0.95 5.95 -6.08
N TRP A 77 -1.36 5.66 -4.84
CA TRP A 77 -2.41 6.43 -4.15
C TRP A 77 -1.98 6.84 -2.73
N PRO A 78 -1.95 8.14 -2.39
CA PRO A 78 -1.61 8.58 -1.05
C PRO A 78 -2.78 8.31 -0.07
N GLN A 79 -2.55 7.51 0.97
CA GLN A 79 -3.58 7.25 1.98
C GLN A 79 -3.88 8.53 2.79
N PRO A 80 -5.15 8.97 2.89
CA PRO A 80 -5.50 10.19 3.62
C PRO A 80 -5.26 10.06 5.13
N SER A 81 -5.19 11.21 5.79
CA SER A 81 -5.27 11.28 7.25
C SER A 81 -6.60 10.68 7.74
N GLY A 82 -6.60 10.18 8.97
CA GLY A 82 -7.75 9.51 9.57
C GLY A 82 -7.40 8.11 10.07
N ASP A 83 -8.38 7.46 10.68
CA ASP A 83 -8.28 6.07 11.11
C ASP A 83 -8.31 5.10 9.90
N LEU A 84 -8.16 3.81 10.19
CA LEU A 84 -8.14 2.78 9.14
C LEU A 84 -9.45 2.70 8.36
N GLY A 85 -10.60 2.83 9.04
CA GLY A 85 -11.93 2.77 8.41
C GLY A 85 -12.11 3.89 7.40
N GLN A 86 -11.77 5.12 7.80
CA GLN A 86 -11.85 6.31 6.93
C GLN A 86 -10.96 6.18 5.69
N ARG A 87 -9.77 5.59 5.83
CA ARG A 87 -8.86 5.32 4.69
C ARG A 87 -9.41 4.27 3.75
N ILE A 88 -10.00 3.21 4.30
CA ILE A 88 -10.64 2.15 3.51
C ILE A 88 -11.81 2.75 2.72
N GLU A 89 -12.70 3.52 3.35
CA GLU A 89 -13.81 4.21 2.68
C GLU A 89 -13.31 5.13 1.56
N SER A 90 -12.29 5.94 1.85
CA SER A 90 -11.68 6.85 0.87
C SER A 90 -11.06 6.11 -0.32
N PHE A 91 -10.49 4.93 -0.09
CA PHE A 91 -9.95 4.08 -1.16
C PHE A 91 -11.06 3.54 -2.06
N PHE A 92 -12.12 2.96 -1.48
CA PHE A 92 -13.25 2.47 -2.26
C PHE A 92 -13.94 3.58 -3.06
N ALA A 93 -14.08 4.77 -2.48
CA ALA A 93 -14.58 5.95 -3.19
C ALA A 93 -13.67 6.31 -4.38
N ALA A 94 -12.34 6.41 -4.18
CA ALA A 94 -11.40 6.73 -5.25
C ALA A 94 -11.41 5.71 -6.40
N VAL A 95 -11.50 4.42 -6.09
CA VAL A 95 -11.59 3.35 -7.11
C VAL A 95 -12.94 3.41 -7.84
N ASN A 96 -14.04 3.69 -7.14
CA ASN A 96 -15.35 3.87 -7.77
C ASN A 96 -15.40 5.13 -8.63
N ASP A 97 -14.73 6.21 -8.27
CA ASP A 97 -14.62 7.41 -9.12
C ASP A 97 -13.83 7.08 -10.41
N ALA A 98 -12.78 6.25 -10.30
CA ALA A 98 -11.97 5.86 -11.45
C ALA A 98 -12.67 4.85 -12.39
N TYR A 99 -13.47 3.92 -11.85
CA TYR A 99 -14.00 2.78 -12.62
C TYR A 99 -15.51 2.52 -12.43
N GLY A 100 -16.26 3.41 -11.78
CA GLY A 100 -17.64 3.17 -11.35
C GLY A 100 -18.62 2.82 -12.48
N ALA A 101 -18.36 3.34 -13.68
CA ALA A 101 -19.14 3.01 -14.89
C ALA A 101 -19.17 1.50 -15.22
N VAL A 102 -18.19 0.73 -14.74
CA VAL A 102 -18.10 -0.72 -14.96
C VAL A 102 -18.28 -1.55 -13.69
N SER A 103 -18.76 -0.94 -12.59
CA SER A 103 -19.05 -1.59 -11.30
C SER A 103 -17.94 -2.58 -10.85
N PRO A 104 -16.76 -2.08 -10.45
CA PRO A 104 -15.60 -2.93 -10.21
C PRO A 104 -15.81 -3.86 -9.00
N SER A 105 -15.25 -5.06 -9.09
CA SER A 105 -15.04 -5.93 -7.93
C SER A 105 -13.69 -5.58 -7.30
N ILE A 106 -13.69 -5.13 -6.04
CA ILE A 106 -12.52 -4.57 -5.39
C ILE A 106 -12.13 -5.45 -4.19
N VAL A 107 -10.84 -5.81 -4.11
CA VAL A 107 -10.24 -6.45 -2.93
C VAL A 107 -9.14 -5.54 -2.41
N LEU A 108 -9.12 -5.28 -1.10
CA LEU A 108 -8.09 -4.48 -0.44
C LEU A 108 -7.36 -5.35 0.59
N ILE A 109 -6.03 -5.37 0.53
CA ILE A 109 -5.15 -6.06 1.47
C ILE A 109 -4.18 -5.05 2.13
N GLY A 110 -3.58 -5.44 3.25
CA GLY A 110 -2.54 -4.66 3.93
C GLY A 110 -1.21 -5.43 4.03
N SER A 111 -0.09 -4.69 4.12
CA SER A 111 1.26 -5.23 4.37
C SER A 111 1.81 -4.85 5.75
#